data_AF-A0A819CWV8-F1
#
_entry.id   AF-A0A819CWV8-F1
#
_cell.length_a   1.000
_cell.length_b   1.000
_cell.length_c   1.000
_cell.angle_alpha   90.00
_cell.angle_beta   90.00
_cell.angle_gamma   90.00
#
_symmetry.space_group_name_H-M   'P 1'
#
loop_
_entity.id
_entity.type
_entity.pdbx_description
1 polymer ?
#
loop_
_entity_poly.entity_id
_entity_poly.type
_entity_poly.pdbx_seq_one_letter_code
_entity_poly.pdbx_strand_id
1 'polypeptide(L)'
;MDQNATISRKALGRASQLGYLYDARKEEFCGISLFKNELPTTIVSSIDVPHTQFEYDFSDTFEQKFKKLDVQAQLKVSVLAGLFKLEGSGKYLSNEKESYKSVKSTLIYSIRTKEENFSISNENLKNLVSYDALKLPNATHVVVGIKWGANVVASFEFANKENDLKTDIEGALKANMEKISLSISGSASVQFTEDENRLKTSLSIKFFGDIIPQNEELPQTF
;
A
#
# COMPACT_ATOMS: atom_id res chain seq x y z
N MET A 1 27.41 -13.77 -14.20
CA MET A 1 26.53 -13.88 -13.01
C MET A 1 26.49 -12.49 -12.40
N ASP A 2 25.36 -11.79 -12.47
CA ASP A 2 25.25 -10.44 -11.90
C ASP A 2 25.40 -10.52 -10.38
N GLN A 3 26.51 -10.00 -9.86
CA GLN A 3 26.88 -10.07 -8.44
C GLN A 3 26.15 -9.03 -7.56
N ASN A 4 25.03 -8.45 -7.99
CA ASN A 4 24.26 -7.48 -7.19
C ASN A 4 22.78 -7.41 -7.62
N ALA A 5 22.06 -8.53 -7.57
CA ALA A 5 20.61 -8.50 -7.81
C ALA A 5 19.86 -8.03 -6.55
N THR A 6 19.93 -6.73 -6.23
CA THR A 6 19.02 -6.13 -5.24
C THR A 6 17.59 -6.27 -5.75
N ILE A 7 16.72 -6.87 -4.93
CA ILE A 7 15.29 -6.96 -5.21
C ILE A 7 14.53 -5.87 -4.46
N SER A 8 13.44 -5.38 -5.06
CA SER A 8 12.50 -4.48 -4.40
C SER A 8 11.20 -5.21 -4.07
N ARG A 9 10.59 -4.87 -2.94
CA ARG A 9 9.32 -5.43 -2.48
C ARG A 9 8.46 -4.31 -1.89
N LYS A 10 7.17 -4.31 -2.25
CA LYS A 10 6.19 -3.48 -1.54
C LYS A 10 5.95 -4.09 -0.16
N ALA A 11 5.92 -3.24 0.87
CA ALA A 11 5.64 -3.63 2.24
C ALA A 11 4.25 -4.27 2.39
N LEU A 12 3.24 -3.70 1.71
CA LEU A 12 1.84 -4.15 1.77
C LEU A 12 1.34 -4.25 3.23
N GLY A 13 1.66 -3.22 4.01
CA GLY A 13 1.33 -3.09 5.43
C GLY A 13 2.31 -3.76 6.40
N ARG A 14 3.22 -4.62 5.93
CA ARG A 14 4.22 -5.27 6.80
C ARG A 14 5.31 -4.27 7.21
N ALA A 15 5.64 -4.22 8.49
CA ALA A 15 6.71 -3.38 9.02
C ALA A 15 8.08 -4.10 8.99
N SER A 16 9.15 -3.33 8.78
CA SER A 16 10.54 -3.82 8.88
C SER A 16 11.49 -2.66 9.21
N GLN A 17 12.73 -3.00 9.53
CA GLN A 17 13.81 -2.07 9.79
C GLN A 17 15.01 -2.40 8.89
N LEU A 18 15.93 -1.45 8.75
CA LEU A 18 17.21 -1.70 8.09
C LEU A 18 17.99 -2.79 8.83
N GLY A 19 18.62 -3.68 8.06
CA GLY A 19 19.39 -4.81 8.58
C GLY A 19 18.57 -6.06 8.91
N TYR A 20 17.23 -6.00 8.87
CA TYR A 20 16.41 -7.18 9.12
C TYR A 20 16.60 -8.24 8.02
N LEU A 21 16.65 -9.50 8.44
CA LEU A 21 16.74 -10.65 7.55
C LEU A 21 15.38 -10.99 6.94
N TYR A 22 15.39 -11.47 5.70
CA TYR A 22 14.20 -11.77 4.91
C TYR A 22 14.28 -13.15 4.25
N ASP A 23 13.21 -13.92 4.31
CA ASP A 23 13.02 -15.17 3.56
C ASP A 23 12.15 -14.89 2.33
N ALA A 24 12.77 -14.73 1.17
CA ALA A 24 12.07 -14.47 -0.08
C ALA A 24 11.22 -15.65 -0.57
N ARG A 25 11.42 -16.85 -0.02
CA ARG A 25 10.63 -18.05 -0.38
C ARG A 25 9.26 -18.05 0.30
N LYS A 26 9.17 -17.42 1.47
CA LYS A 26 7.93 -17.24 2.24
C LYS A 26 7.38 -15.82 2.17
N GLU A 27 8.17 -14.90 1.61
CA GLU A 27 7.93 -13.46 1.67
C GLU A 27 7.70 -12.97 3.11
N GLU A 28 8.64 -13.28 4.01
CA GLU A 28 8.52 -12.99 5.44
C GLU A 28 9.81 -12.40 6.03
N PHE A 29 9.66 -11.42 6.92
CA PHE A 29 10.77 -10.92 7.74
C PHE A 29 11.06 -11.92 8.86
N CYS A 30 12.33 -12.30 9.01
CA CYS A 30 12.74 -13.32 9.98
C CYS A 30 12.74 -12.84 11.45
N GLY A 31 12.39 -11.58 11.71
CA GLY A 31 12.39 -10.97 13.04
C GLY A 31 13.78 -10.81 13.67
N ILE A 32 14.85 -11.05 12.91
CA ILE A 32 16.24 -10.99 13.37
C ILE A 32 17.01 -10.01 12.47
N SER A 33 17.84 -9.17 13.09
CA SER A 33 18.76 -8.27 12.39
C SER A 33 20.08 -8.96 12.08
N LEU A 34 20.67 -8.62 10.92
CA LEU A 34 22.05 -8.95 10.58
C LEU A 34 23.03 -8.30 11.55
N PHE A 35 22.67 -7.18 12.17
CA PHE A 35 23.54 -6.40 13.04
C PHE A 35 23.25 -6.66 14.52
N LYS A 36 24.31 -6.68 15.35
CA LYS A 36 24.23 -6.89 16.80
C LYS A 36 23.48 -5.77 17.52
N ASN A 37 23.61 -4.55 16.99
CA ASN A 37 23.03 -3.33 17.53
C ASN A 37 22.39 -2.53 16.39
N GLU A 38 21.64 -1.49 16.74
CA GLU A 38 21.14 -0.52 15.77
C GLU A 38 22.28 0.12 14.96
N LEU A 39 21.99 0.41 13.69
CA LEU A 39 22.96 1.04 12.80
C LEU A 39 23.18 2.51 13.20
N PRO A 40 24.43 2.97 13.37
CA PRO A 40 24.72 4.37 13.59
C PRO A 40 24.22 5.26 12.44
N THR A 41 23.79 6.47 12.77
CA THR A 41 23.38 7.49 11.79
C THR A 41 24.49 7.91 10.83
N THR A 42 25.76 7.68 11.19
CA THR A 42 26.92 7.90 10.31
C THR A 42 27.04 6.86 9.20
N ILE A 43 26.37 5.72 9.33
CA ILE A 43 26.35 4.63 8.33
C ILE A 43 25.08 4.69 7.47
N VAL A 44 23.95 5.09 8.08
CA VAL A 44 22.66 5.19 7.39
C VAL A 44 22.56 6.52 6.65
N SER A 45 22.39 6.46 5.33
CA SER A 45 22.00 7.62 4.53
C SER A 45 20.49 7.79 4.59
N SER A 46 20.03 9.01 4.86
CA SER A 46 18.62 9.40 4.80
C SER A 46 18.47 10.60 3.86
N ILE A 47 17.54 10.51 2.90
CA ILE A 47 17.23 11.59 1.97
C ILE A 47 15.71 11.77 1.91
N ASP A 48 15.26 13.02 2.05
CA ASP A 48 13.86 13.37 1.86
C ASP A 48 13.50 13.31 0.37
N VAL A 49 12.45 12.56 0.06
CA VAL A 49 11.92 12.37 -1.30
C VAL A 49 10.39 12.48 -1.28
N PRO A 50 9.87 13.66 -0.87
CA PRO A 50 8.44 13.85 -0.73
C PRO A 50 7.76 13.69 -2.09
N HIS A 51 6.76 12.82 -2.15
CA HIS A 51 5.94 12.64 -3.34
C HIS A 51 4.54 12.24 -2.92
N THR A 52 3.53 12.86 -3.54
CA THR A 52 2.13 12.56 -3.29
C THR A 52 1.46 12.26 -4.61
N GLN A 53 0.69 11.18 -4.65
CA GLN A 53 -0.07 10.77 -5.81
C GLN A 53 -1.50 10.48 -5.41
N PHE A 54 -2.43 10.92 -6.25
CA PHE A 54 -3.86 10.68 -6.09
C PHE A 54 -4.38 10.02 -7.37
N GLU A 55 -5.02 8.87 -7.23
CA GLU A 55 -5.59 8.10 -8.34
C GLU A 55 -6.99 7.61 -7.99
N TYR A 56 -7.81 7.39 -9.01
CA TYR A 56 -9.06 6.64 -8.89
C TYR A 56 -9.16 5.55 -9.97
N ASP A 57 -10.01 4.56 -9.74
CA ASP A 57 -10.27 3.45 -10.64
C ASP A 57 -11.70 2.92 -10.48
N PHE A 58 -12.26 2.37 -11.55
CA PHE A 58 -13.56 1.68 -11.58
C PHE A 58 -13.40 0.17 -11.83
N SER A 59 -12.17 -0.29 -12.07
CA SER A 59 -11.84 -1.69 -12.22
C SER A 59 -11.51 -2.34 -10.87
N ASP A 60 -12.03 -3.56 -10.64
CA ASP A 60 -11.74 -4.35 -9.44
C ASP A 60 -10.85 -5.58 -9.75
N THR A 61 -10.22 -5.64 -10.92
CA THR A 61 -9.38 -6.79 -11.30
C THR A 61 -8.07 -6.82 -10.51
N PHE A 62 -7.55 -8.01 -10.23
CA PHE A 62 -6.24 -8.16 -9.58
C PHE A 62 -5.13 -7.42 -10.33
N GLU A 63 -5.14 -7.45 -11.66
CA GLU A 63 -4.16 -6.76 -12.48
C GLU A 63 -4.13 -5.26 -12.18
N GLN A 64 -5.30 -4.60 -12.14
CA GLN A 64 -5.38 -3.18 -11.85
C GLN A 64 -5.02 -2.87 -10.40
N LYS A 65 -5.48 -3.66 -9.44
CA LYS A 65 -5.09 -3.51 -8.03
C LYS A 65 -3.59 -3.58 -7.83
N PHE A 66 -2.94 -4.59 -8.43
CA PHE A 66 -1.49 -4.72 -8.37
C PHE A 66 -0.76 -3.58 -9.09
N LYS A 67 -1.30 -3.08 -10.21
CA LYS A 67 -0.73 -1.94 -10.93
C LYS A 67 -0.78 -0.67 -10.07
N LYS A 68 -1.93 -0.38 -9.45
CA LYS A 68 -2.15 0.83 -8.65
C LYS A 68 -1.33 0.85 -7.35
N LEU A 69 -1.07 -0.31 -6.76
CA LEU A 69 -0.16 -0.44 -5.62
C LEU A 69 1.31 -0.71 -6.02
N ASP A 70 1.61 -0.67 -7.32
CA ASP A 70 2.96 -0.88 -7.90
C ASP A 70 3.63 -2.18 -7.38
N VAL A 71 2.85 -3.27 -7.37
CA VAL A 71 3.30 -4.60 -6.92
C VAL A 71 4.01 -5.31 -8.07
N GLN A 72 5.27 -5.69 -7.86
CA GLN A 72 6.09 -6.37 -8.87
C GLN A 72 5.69 -7.84 -9.07
N ALA A 73 5.95 -8.37 -10.26
CA ALA A 73 5.47 -9.69 -10.71
C ALA A 73 5.71 -10.84 -9.72
N GLN A 74 6.92 -10.96 -9.16
CA GLN A 74 7.24 -12.00 -8.17
C GLN A 74 6.34 -11.91 -6.94
N LEU A 75 6.15 -10.70 -6.41
CA LEU A 75 5.32 -10.47 -5.24
C LEU A 75 3.81 -10.65 -5.54
N LYS A 76 3.36 -10.40 -6.78
CA LYS A 76 1.96 -10.67 -7.19
C LYS A 76 1.61 -12.15 -6.98
N VAL A 77 2.49 -13.05 -7.41
CA VAL A 77 2.28 -14.50 -7.26
C VAL A 77 2.21 -14.89 -5.78
N SER A 78 3.10 -14.35 -4.95
CA SER A 78 3.10 -14.61 -3.51
C SER A 78 1.83 -14.13 -2.82
N VAL A 79 1.28 -12.99 -3.24
CA VAL A 79 -0.01 -12.49 -2.74
C VAL A 79 -1.15 -13.42 -3.17
N LEU A 80 -1.21 -13.80 -4.44
CA LEU A 80 -2.26 -14.69 -4.96
C LEU A 80 -2.20 -16.10 -4.33
N ALA A 81 -1.00 -16.58 -4.01
CA ALA A 81 -0.79 -17.84 -3.31
C ALA A 81 -1.02 -17.76 -1.79
N GLY A 82 -1.27 -16.56 -1.24
CA GLY A 82 -1.49 -16.36 0.19
C GLY A 82 -0.26 -16.67 1.06
N LEU A 83 0.96 -16.46 0.55
CA LEU A 83 2.19 -16.80 1.26
C LEU A 83 2.40 -15.98 2.53
N PHE A 84 1.84 -14.78 2.60
CA PHE A 84 1.91 -13.92 3.76
C PHE A 84 0.60 -13.14 3.95
N LYS A 85 0.40 -12.66 5.17
CA LYS A 85 -0.79 -11.87 5.52
C LYS A 85 -0.64 -10.43 5.02
N LEU A 86 -1.69 -9.95 4.36
CA LEU A 86 -1.81 -8.56 3.96
C LEU A 86 -2.26 -7.69 5.13
N GLU A 87 -1.61 -6.53 5.29
CA GLU A 87 -1.89 -5.58 6.37
C GLU A 87 -2.09 -4.17 5.80
N GLY A 88 -2.57 -3.25 6.64
CA GLY A 88 -2.78 -1.84 6.25
C GLY A 88 -3.51 -1.67 4.92
N SER A 89 -2.94 -0.86 4.03
CA SER A 89 -3.43 -0.63 2.66
C SER A 89 -3.36 -1.88 1.78
N GLY A 90 -2.46 -2.83 2.08
CA GLY A 90 -2.31 -4.09 1.35
C GLY A 90 -3.57 -4.96 1.38
N LYS A 91 -4.42 -4.84 2.42
CA LYS A 91 -5.71 -5.55 2.52
C LYS A 91 -6.66 -5.24 1.36
N TYR A 92 -6.50 -4.10 0.68
CA TYR A 92 -7.24 -3.77 -0.53
C TYR A 92 -7.09 -4.84 -1.63
N LEU A 93 -5.93 -5.50 -1.72
CA LEU A 93 -5.69 -6.56 -2.72
C LEU A 93 -6.67 -7.74 -2.57
N SER A 94 -7.18 -7.98 -1.36
CA SER A 94 -8.18 -9.02 -1.07
C SER A 94 -9.62 -8.50 -1.04
N ASN A 95 -9.85 -7.21 -1.30
CA ASN A 95 -11.18 -6.64 -1.26
C ASN A 95 -11.89 -6.82 -2.60
N GLU A 96 -12.74 -7.82 -2.72
CA GLU A 96 -13.49 -8.12 -3.95
C GLU A 96 -14.82 -7.35 -4.01
N LYS A 97 -15.44 -7.31 -5.19
CA LYS A 97 -16.84 -6.88 -5.35
C LYS A 97 -17.79 -7.85 -4.65
N GLU A 98 -18.80 -7.30 -4.00
CA GLU A 98 -19.85 -8.08 -3.33
C GLU A 98 -20.76 -8.81 -4.32
N SER A 99 -20.93 -8.29 -5.53
CA SER A 99 -21.68 -8.98 -6.59
C SER A 99 -21.29 -8.54 -8.00
N TYR A 100 -21.67 -9.32 -9.00
CA TYR A 100 -21.53 -8.91 -10.41
C TYR A 100 -22.37 -7.67 -10.77
N LYS A 101 -23.47 -7.44 -10.03
CA LYS A 101 -24.37 -6.30 -10.27
C LYS A 101 -23.81 -5.00 -9.69
N SER A 102 -23.00 -5.08 -8.63
CA SER A 102 -22.46 -3.88 -7.99
C SER A 102 -21.57 -3.08 -8.93
N VAL A 103 -21.48 -1.79 -8.66
CA VAL A 103 -20.50 -0.89 -9.27
C VAL A 103 -19.55 -0.48 -8.16
N LYS A 104 -18.26 -0.60 -8.40
CA LYS A 104 -17.23 -0.32 -7.42
C LYS A 104 -16.26 0.67 -8.00
N SER A 105 -15.95 1.70 -7.24
CA SER A 105 -14.88 2.63 -7.53
C SER A 105 -13.92 2.67 -6.35
N THR A 106 -12.66 2.95 -6.62
CA THR A 106 -11.62 3.03 -5.60
C THR A 106 -10.85 4.33 -5.77
N LEU A 107 -10.61 5.02 -4.66
CA LEU A 107 -9.71 6.15 -4.55
C LEU A 107 -8.45 5.69 -3.82
N ILE A 108 -7.30 6.04 -4.36
CA ILE A 108 -5.98 5.65 -3.86
C ILE A 108 -5.16 6.91 -3.67
N TYR A 109 -4.75 7.13 -2.44
CA TYR A 109 -3.88 8.23 -2.04
C TYR A 109 -2.56 7.67 -1.53
N SER A 110 -1.47 8.01 -2.19
CA SER A 110 -0.14 7.47 -1.94
C SER A 110 0.80 8.60 -1.56
N ILE A 111 1.49 8.47 -0.43
CA ILE A 111 2.50 9.41 0.04
C ILE A 111 3.84 8.69 0.16
N ARG A 112 4.90 9.33 -0.30
CA ARG A 112 6.30 9.00 0.00
C ARG A 112 6.93 10.17 0.73
N THR A 113 7.77 9.89 1.71
CA THR A 113 8.38 10.91 2.56
C THR A 113 9.90 10.94 2.39
N LYS A 114 10.57 9.84 2.68
CA LYS A 114 12.02 9.74 2.67
C LYS A 114 12.51 8.36 2.24
N GLU A 115 13.80 8.27 1.99
CA GLU A 115 14.53 7.05 1.73
C GLU A 115 15.66 6.90 2.72
N GLU A 116 15.76 5.71 3.32
CA GLU A 116 16.87 5.35 4.17
C GLU A 116 17.56 4.12 3.62
N ASN A 117 18.89 4.11 3.58
CA ASN A 117 19.67 2.96 3.14
C ASN A 117 21.08 2.97 3.74
N PHE A 118 21.76 1.84 3.65
CA PHE A 118 23.20 1.74 3.91
C PHE A 118 23.89 0.90 2.84
N SER A 119 25.17 1.17 2.60
CA SER A 119 25.97 0.35 1.69
C SER A 119 26.55 -0.86 2.42
N ILE A 120 26.27 -2.07 1.93
CA ILE A 120 26.86 -3.32 2.46
C ILE A 120 28.39 -3.33 2.36
N SER A 121 28.97 -2.55 1.43
CA SER A 121 30.43 -2.43 1.25
C SER A 121 31.09 -1.47 2.24
N ASN A 122 30.33 -0.84 3.14
CA ASN A 122 30.89 0.05 4.16
C ASN A 122 31.70 -0.76 5.18
N GLU A 123 33.00 -0.50 5.26
CA GLU A 123 33.90 -1.27 6.13
C GLU A 123 33.56 -1.18 7.62
N ASN A 124 32.90 -0.09 8.04
CA ASN A 124 32.47 0.11 9.42
C ASN A 124 31.35 -0.87 9.83
N LEU A 125 30.70 -1.56 8.88
CA LEU A 125 29.70 -2.59 9.16
C LEU A 125 30.32 -3.90 9.66
N LYS A 126 31.56 -4.21 9.30
CA LYS A 126 32.20 -5.51 9.58
C LYS A 126 32.13 -5.88 11.07
N ASN A 127 32.31 -4.89 11.95
CA ASN A 127 32.29 -5.08 13.40
C ASN A 127 30.88 -5.19 13.99
N LEU A 128 29.87 -4.73 13.25
CA LEU A 128 28.47 -4.72 13.67
C LEU A 128 27.73 -6.01 13.29
N VAL A 129 28.24 -6.78 12.32
CA VAL A 129 27.61 -8.03 11.86
C VAL A 129 27.55 -9.07 12.97
N SER A 130 26.39 -9.69 13.12
CA SER A 130 26.15 -10.87 13.93
C SER A 130 26.40 -12.14 13.11
N TYR A 131 27.45 -12.87 13.46
CA TYR A 131 27.76 -14.15 12.81
C TYR A 131 26.70 -15.23 13.06
N ASP A 132 25.94 -15.14 14.14
CA ASP A 132 24.85 -16.08 14.41
C ASP A 132 23.62 -15.77 13.56
N ALA A 133 23.36 -14.49 13.26
CA ALA A 133 22.32 -14.10 12.30
C ALA A 133 22.61 -14.65 10.89
N LEU A 134 23.90 -14.74 10.50
CA LEU A 134 24.31 -15.35 9.23
C LEU A 134 24.07 -16.86 9.15
N LYS A 135 23.95 -17.54 10.29
CA LYS A 135 23.67 -18.99 10.35
C LYS A 135 22.17 -19.28 10.28
N LEU A 136 21.31 -18.27 10.20
CA LEU A 136 19.87 -18.47 10.16
C LEU A 136 19.51 -19.19 8.84
N PRO A 137 19.08 -20.46 8.88
CA PRO A 137 19.00 -21.31 7.68
C PRO A 137 17.94 -20.84 6.67
N ASN A 138 17.02 -19.99 7.11
CA ASN A 138 15.91 -19.51 6.30
C ASN A 138 16.09 -18.09 5.77
N ALA A 139 17.09 -17.34 6.23
CA ALA A 139 17.37 -16.02 5.69
C ALA A 139 17.97 -16.14 4.28
N THR A 140 17.41 -15.39 3.35
CA THR A 140 17.89 -15.34 1.96
C THR A 140 18.41 -13.96 1.57
N HIS A 141 17.88 -12.91 2.21
CA HIS A 141 18.21 -11.51 1.93
C HIS A 141 18.30 -10.71 3.24
N VAL A 142 18.84 -9.50 3.15
CA VAL A 142 18.86 -8.50 4.21
C VAL A 142 18.28 -7.18 3.68
N VAL A 143 17.50 -6.47 4.50
CA VAL A 143 16.93 -5.16 4.15
C VAL A 143 18.02 -4.10 4.20
N VAL A 144 18.49 -3.66 3.04
CA VAL A 144 19.55 -2.63 2.92
C VAL A 144 19.00 -1.22 2.66
N GLY A 145 17.72 -1.09 2.32
CA GLY A 145 17.09 0.19 2.05
C GLY A 145 15.57 0.13 2.19
N ILE A 146 14.97 1.23 2.63
CA ILE A 146 13.53 1.42 2.81
C ILE A 146 13.11 2.76 2.19
N LYS A 147 12.08 2.72 1.35
CA LYS A 147 11.34 3.89 0.87
C LYS A 147 10.13 4.07 1.79
N TRP A 148 10.16 5.11 2.61
CA TRP A 148 9.13 5.40 3.59
C TRP A 148 7.96 6.13 2.95
N GLY A 149 6.75 5.78 3.39
CA GLY A 149 5.52 6.28 2.84
C GLY A 149 4.32 5.57 3.43
N ALA A 150 3.14 5.90 2.91
CA ALA A 150 1.87 5.32 3.29
C ALA A 150 0.91 5.37 2.12
N ASN A 151 0.04 4.36 1.99
CA ASN A 151 -1.12 4.43 1.12
C ASN A 151 -2.40 4.45 1.95
N VAL A 152 -3.40 5.13 1.43
CA VAL A 152 -4.78 5.10 1.90
C VAL A 152 -5.66 4.78 0.70
N VAL A 153 -6.46 3.73 0.84
CA VAL A 153 -7.37 3.25 -0.19
C VAL A 153 -8.79 3.32 0.36
N ALA A 154 -9.66 4.03 -0.35
CA ALA A 154 -11.09 4.09 -0.06
C ALA A 154 -11.85 3.42 -1.21
N SER A 155 -12.51 2.30 -0.91
CA SER A 155 -13.35 1.60 -1.87
C SER A 155 -14.81 1.94 -1.62
N PHE A 156 -15.48 2.38 -2.68
CA PHE A 156 -16.87 2.80 -2.73
C PHE A 156 -17.63 1.77 -3.56
N GLU A 157 -18.60 1.09 -2.97
CA GLU A 157 -19.36 0.04 -3.65
C GLU A 157 -20.85 0.31 -3.58
N PHE A 158 -21.46 0.49 -4.76
CA PHE A 158 -22.90 0.66 -4.91
C PHE A 158 -23.56 -0.67 -5.22
N ALA A 159 -24.45 -1.12 -4.33
CA ALA A 159 -25.25 -2.32 -4.53
C ALA A 159 -26.41 -2.03 -5.51
N ASN A 160 -26.21 -2.33 -6.80
CA ASN A 160 -27.23 -2.15 -7.83
C ASN A 160 -28.35 -3.21 -7.74
N LYS A 161 -29.22 -3.08 -6.73
CA LYS A 161 -30.37 -3.97 -6.50
C LYS A 161 -31.49 -3.74 -7.53
N GLU A 162 -31.62 -2.52 -8.01
CA GLU A 162 -32.69 -2.09 -8.94
C GLU A 162 -32.38 -2.41 -10.42
N ASN A 163 -31.18 -2.92 -10.73
CA ASN A 163 -30.68 -3.14 -12.08
C ASN A 163 -30.66 -1.86 -12.94
N ASP A 164 -30.30 -0.74 -12.34
CA ASP A 164 -29.97 0.49 -13.06
C ASP A 164 -28.84 0.23 -14.07
N LEU A 165 -28.75 1.08 -15.10
CA LEU A 165 -27.62 1.04 -16.03
C LEU A 165 -26.31 1.30 -15.28
N LYS A 166 -25.36 0.37 -15.40
CA LYS A 166 -24.05 0.48 -14.72
C LYS A 166 -23.32 1.77 -15.09
N THR A 167 -23.45 2.22 -16.33
CA THR A 167 -22.85 3.47 -16.83
C THR A 167 -23.34 4.70 -16.08
N ASP A 168 -24.61 4.71 -15.66
CA ASP A 168 -25.21 5.84 -14.96
C ASP A 168 -24.69 5.89 -13.52
N ILE A 169 -24.58 4.74 -12.87
CA ILE A 169 -23.99 4.61 -11.53
C ILE A 169 -22.49 4.98 -11.57
N GLU A 170 -21.74 4.47 -12.56
CA GLU A 170 -20.32 4.82 -12.75
C GLU A 170 -20.15 6.33 -12.98
N GLY A 171 -21.01 6.94 -13.80
CA GLY A 171 -21.01 8.38 -14.04
C GLY A 171 -21.25 9.20 -12.77
N ALA A 172 -22.22 8.79 -11.95
CA ALA A 172 -22.52 9.44 -10.67
C ALA A 172 -21.36 9.29 -9.68
N LEU A 173 -20.81 8.09 -9.53
CA LEU A 173 -19.64 7.85 -8.66
C LEU A 173 -18.41 8.64 -9.14
N LYS A 174 -18.19 8.75 -10.45
CA LYS A 174 -17.10 9.54 -11.02
C LYS A 174 -17.23 11.02 -10.70
N ALA A 175 -18.42 11.59 -10.88
CA ALA A 175 -18.67 12.98 -10.53
C ALA A 175 -18.37 13.25 -9.04
N ASN A 176 -18.78 12.34 -8.15
CA ASN A 176 -18.49 12.47 -6.71
C ASN A 176 -17.00 12.29 -6.36
N MET A 177 -16.28 11.41 -7.06
CA MET A 177 -14.84 11.27 -6.88
C MET A 177 -14.06 12.50 -7.37
N GLU A 178 -14.47 13.10 -8.47
CA GLU A 178 -13.88 14.36 -8.97
C GLU A 178 -14.10 15.50 -7.97
N LYS A 179 -15.29 15.58 -7.37
CA LYS A 179 -15.60 16.51 -6.26
C LYS A 179 -14.64 16.32 -5.07
N ILE A 180 -14.43 15.09 -4.62
CA ILE A 180 -13.49 14.78 -3.52
C ILE A 180 -12.07 15.20 -3.90
N SER A 181 -11.64 14.85 -5.12
CA SER A 181 -10.31 15.21 -5.63
C SER A 181 -10.07 16.72 -5.61
N LEU A 182 -11.05 17.51 -6.08
CA LEU A 182 -10.97 18.97 -6.12
C LEU A 182 -10.91 19.60 -4.72
N SER A 183 -11.62 19.01 -3.76
CA SER A 183 -11.57 19.42 -2.35
C SER A 183 -10.21 19.14 -1.73
N ILE A 184 -9.61 17.97 -2.02
CA ILE A 184 -8.27 17.60 -1.52
C ILE A 184 -7.19 18.50 -2.13
N SER A 185 -7.29 18.86 -3.41
CA SER A 185 -6.32 19.75 -4.06
C SER A 185 -6.50 21.23 -3.71
N GLY A 186 -7.51 21.58 -2.89
CA GLY A 186 -7.79 22.96 -2.49
C GLY A 186 -8.21 23.88 -3.65
N SER A 187 -8.59 23.31 -4.79
CA SER A 187 -8.83 24.04 -6.04
C SER A 187 -10.25 24.55 -6.20
N ALA A 188 -11.20 24.13 -5.35
CA ALA A 188 -12.58 24.64 -5.37
C ALA A 188 -13.30 24.39 -4.03
N SER A 189 -14.20 25.29 -3.65
CA SER A 189 -15.26 25.00 -2.68
C SER A 189 -16.31 24.14 -3.37
N VAL A 190 -16.36 22.86 -3.01
CA VAL A 190 -17.28 21.91 -3.64
C VAL A 190 -18.52 21.76 -2.77
N GLN A 191 -19.68 22.15 -3.31
CA GLN A 191 -20.97 21.88 -2.68
C GLN A 191 -21.48 20.49 -3.09
N PHE A 192 -21.62 19.60 -2.12
CA PHE A 192 -22.38 18.36 -2.30
C PHE A 192 -23.87 18.71 -2.16
N THR A 193 -24.66 18.52 -3.22
CA THR A 193 -26.10 18.85 -3.24
C THR A 193 -26.91 17.75 -2.54
N GLU A 194 -28.05 18.11 -1.93
CA GLU A 194 -28.94 17.16 -1.25
C GLU A 194 -29.59 16.11 -2.17
N ASP A 195 -29.62 16.34 -3.50
CA ASP A 195 -30.18 15.41 -4.51
C ASP A 195 -29.33 14.14 -4.76
N GLU A 196 -28.32 13.85 -3.94
CA GLU A 196 -27.55 12.60 -3.94
C GLU A 196 -28.19 11.48 -3.06
N ASN A 197 -29.50 11.58 -2.78
CA ASN A 197 -30.23 10.67 -1.89
C ASN A 197 -30.28 9.20 -2.37
N ARG A 198 -30.10 8.92 -3.67
CA ARG A 198 -30.07 7.53 -4.18
C ARG A 198 -28.77 6.79 -3.85
N LEU A 199 -27.64 7.49 -3.76
CA LEU A 199 -26.34 6.88 -3.43
C LEU A 199 -26.20 6.61 -1.94
N LYS A 200 -26.77 7.47 -1.08
CA LYS A 200 -26.60 7.40 0.38
C LYS A 200 -27.08 6.09 1.03
N THR A 201 -28.08 5.42 0.47
CA THR A 201 -28.67 4.20 1.08
C THR A 201 -28.08 2.88 0.56
N SER A 202 -27.41 2.89 -0.60
CA SER A 202 -26.89 1.66 -1.24
C SER A 202 -25.37 1.66 -1.44
N LEU A 203 -24.68 2.69 -0.93
CA LEU A 203 -23.23 2.81 -0.96
C LEU A 203 -22.60 2.23 0.30
N SER A 204 -21.66 1.31 0.12
CA SER A 204 -20.74 0.87 1.16
C SER A 204 -19.37 1.52 0.94
N ILE A 205 -18.75 1.98 2.02
CA ILE A 205 -17.37 2.50 1.99
C ILE A 205 -16.48 1.62 2.85
N LYS A 206 -15.35 1.18 2.29
CA LYS A 206 -14.32 0.39 2.97
C LYS A 206 -12.99 1.12 2.88
N PHE A 207 -12.37 1.37 4.03
CA PHE A 207 -11.06 2.02 4.12
C PHE A 207 -9.96 1.02 4.44
N PHE A 208 -8.85 1.13 3.70
CA PHE A 208 -7.62 0.36 3.90
C PHE A 208 -6.44 1.33 3.92
N GLY A 209 -5.86 1.58 5.08
CA GLY A 209 -4.80 2.57 5.24
C GLY A 209 -3.63 2.04 6.03
N ASP A 210 -2.46 2.61 5.76
CA ASP A 210 -1.26 2.44 6.59
C ASP A 210 -1.20 3.47 7.73
N ILE A 211 -2.15 4.40 7.77
CA ILE A 211 -2.28 5.46 8.77
C ILE A 211 -3.64 5.34 9.45
N ILE A 212 -3.66 5.54 10.78
CA ILE A 212 -4.89 5.61 11.57
C ILE A 212 -5.35 7.08 11.61
N PRO A 213 -6.60 7.40 11.21
CA PRO A 213 -7.11 8.76 11.31
C PRO A 213 -7.20 9.21 12.78
N GLN A 214 -6.91 10.49 13.03
CA GLN A 214 -6.83 11.05 14.39
C GLN A 214 -8.12 10.91 15.22
N ASN A 215 -9.28 10.83 14.55
CA ASN A 215 -10.58 10.74 15.21
C ASN A 215 -11.10 9.30 15.35
N GLU A 216 -10.33 8.29 14.95
CA GLU A 216 -10.65 6.84 14.95
C GLU A 216 -11.92 6.41 14.19
N GLU A 217 -12.82 7.33 13.87
CA GLU A 217 -14.01 7.10 13.04
C GLU A 217 -13.64 7.13 11.56
N LEU A 218 -13.89 6.02 10.88
CA LEU A 218 -13.76 5.92 9.43
C LEU A 218 -15.03 6.46 8.77
N PRO A 219 -14.91 7.25 7.67
CA PRO A 219 -16.08 7.72 6.95
C PRO A 219 -16.96 6.55 6.51
N GLN A 220 -18.27 6.65 6.76
CA GLN A 220 -19.25 5.67 6.26
C GLN A 220 -20.18 6.25 5.19
N THR A 221 -20.07 7.55 4.94
CA THR A 221 -20.81 8.28 3.92
C THR A 221 -19.88 9.19 3.13
N PHE A 222 -20.36 9.69 1.99
CA PHE A 222 -19.74 10.81 1.28
C PHE A 222 -19.73 12.08 2.14
#